data_AF-Q6IGZ9-F1
#
_entry.id   AF-Q6IGZ9-F1
#
_cell.length_a   1.000
_cell.length_b   1.000
_cell.length_c   1.000
_cell.angle_alpha   90.00
_cell.angle_beta   90.00
_cell.angle_gamma   90.00
#
_symmetry.space_group_name_H-M   'P 1'
#
loop_
_entity.id
_entity.type
_entity.pdbx_description
1 polymer ?
#
loop_
_entity_poly.entity_id
_entity_poly.type
_entity_poly.pdbx_seq_one_letter_code
_entity_poly.pdbx_strand_id
1 'polypeptide(L)'
;MESPDNRLYMCTACFKRFLWSELSRKELRCAQCRLSTKICVICDKKFEPREMSQVYCKQCNFYIERHAVVKPPPLGVQIGKPAEMTSGPGTEGSSITERWKEIKAAAGIVDDFD
;
A
#
# COMPACT_ATOMS: atom_id res chain seq x y z
N MET A 1 34.22 30.68 8.25
CA MET A 1 32.75 30.75 8.35
C MET A 1 32.22 30.46 6.96
N GLU A 2 31.37 29.44 6.80
CA GLU A 2 30.69 29.20 5.52
C GLU A 2 29.78 30.41 5.23
N SER A 3 29.95 31.02 4.05
CA SER A 3 29.11 32.13 3.59
C SER A 3 27.65 31.68 3.47
N PRO A 4 26.67 32.51 3.88
CA PRO A 4 25.26 32.13 3.74
C PRO A 4 24.94 31.86 2.28
N ASP A 5 24.32 30.70 2.01
CA ASP A 5 23.83 30.36 0.68
C ASP A 5 22.65 31.27 0.33
N ASN A 6 22.97 32.37 -0.37
CA ASN A 6 22.00 33.34 -0.86
C ASN A 6 21.34 32.91 -2.17
N ARG A 7 21.57 31.65 -2.61
CA ARG A 7 20.89 31.13 -3.78
C ARG A 7 19.40 31.00 -3.49
N LEU A 8 18.59 31.47 -4.43
CA LEU A 8 17.15 31.31 -4.37
C LEU A 8 16.73 30.00 -5.02
N TYR A 9 15.86 29.27 -4.33
CA TYR A 9 15.29 27.99 -4.72
C TYR A 9 13.79 28.15 -4.98
N MET A 10 13.24 27.30 -5.84
CA MET A 10 11.86 27.41 -6.28
C MET A 10 10.95 26.54 -5.41
N CYS A 11 9.85 27.13 -4.90
CA CYS A 11 8.79 26.38 -4.23
C CYS A 11 8.12 25.42 -5.21
N THR A 12 7.97 24.15 -4.84
CA THR A 12 7.40 23.13 -5.74
C THR A 12 5.87 23.25 -5.95
N ALA A 13 5.21 24.17 -5.26
CA ALA A 13 3.76 24.37 -5.33
C ALA A 13 3.40 25.68 -6.04
N CYS A 14 3.92 26.83 -5.58
CA CYS A 14 3.62 28.14 -6.17
C CYS A 14 4.68 28.65 -7.14
N PHE A 15 5.78 27.92 -7.33
CA PHE A 15 6.90 28.27 -8.22
C PHE A 15 7.57 29.62 -7.97
N LYS A 16 7.28 30.28 -6.84
CA LYS A 16 8.01 31.48 -6.39
C LYS A 16 9.37 31.10 -5.81
N ARG A 17 10.31 32.05 -5.84
CA ARG A 17 11.69 31.90 -5.37
C ARG A 17 11.82 32.30 -3.89
N PHE A 18 12.52 31.49 -3.12
CA PHE A 18 12.73 31.63 -1.67
C PHE A 18 14.16 31.22 -1.30
N LEU A 19 14.63 31.63 -0.13
CA LEU A 19 15.87 31.09 0.42
C LEU A 19 15.67 29.62 0.82
N TRP A 20 16.75 28.84 0.80
CA TRP A 20 16.69 27.43 1.23
C TRP A 20 16.13 27.27 2.66
N SER A 21 16.47 28.21 3.55
CA SER A 21 15.97 28.27 4.94
C SER A 21 14.45 28.47 5.03
N GLU A 22 13.84 29.10 4.03
CA GLU A 22 12.39 29.38 3.97
C GLU A 22 11.60 28.24 3.32
N LEU A 23 12.28 27.23 2.75
CA LEU A 23 11.66 26.05 2.15
C LEU A 23 11.64 24.87 3.12
N SER A 24 10.61 24.03 3.00
CA SER A 24 10.56 22.78 3.77
C SER A 24 11.72 21.91 3.32
N ARG A 25 12.49 21.36 4.26
CA ARG A 25 13.54 20.37 3.96
C ARG A 25 12.99 19.09 3.34
N LYS A 26 11.70 18.79 3.53
CA LYS A 26 11.06 17.55 3.05
C LYS A 26 10.44 17.74 1.67
N GLU A 27 9.62 18.77 1.51
CA GLU A 27 8.80 18.97 0.30
C GLU A 27 9.21 20.19 -0.53
N LEU A 28 10.20 20.98 -0.09
CA LEU A 28 10.67 22.20 -0.77
C LEU A 28 9.55 23.21 -1.05
N ARG A 29 8.62 23.33 -0.10
CA ARG A 29 7.50 24.27 -0.13
C ARG A 29 7.75 25.47 0.77
N CYS A 30 7.32 26.66 0.33
CA CYS A 30 7.34 27.86 1.15
C CYS A 30 6.27 27.81 2.25
N ALA A 31 6.42 28.61 3.30
CA ALA A 31 5.53 28.60 4.46
C ALA A 31 4.02 28.63 4.11
N GLN A 32 3.64 29.37 3.07
CA GLN A 32 2.24 29.46 2.62
C GLN A 32 1.72 28.21 1.91
N CYS A 33 2.58 27.46 1.24
CA CYS A 33 2.21 26.25 0.50
C CYS A 33 2.41 24.96 1.30
N ARG A 34 3.07 25.04 2.47
CA ARG A 34 3.25 23.90 3.37
C ARG A 34 1.90 23.54 3.99
N LEU A 35 1.61 22.25 4.02
CA LEU A 35 0.48 21.70 4.75
C LEU A 35 0.94 21.28 6.14
N SER A 36 0.00 21.22 7.09
CA SER A 36 0.28 20.70 8.42
C SER A 36 0.73 19.25 8.36
N THR A 37 1.68 18.88 9.22
CA THR A 37 2.18 17.51 9.28
C THR A 37 1.08 16.56 9.73
N LYS A 38 0.96 15.41 9.06
CA LYS A 38 0.03 14.34 9.39
C LYS A 38 0.76 13.09 9.87
N ILE A 39 0.03 12.14 10.44
CA ILE A 39 0.53 10.82 10.83
C ILE A 39 0.16 9.82 9.73
N CYS A 40 1.13 9.01 9.30
CA CYS A 40 0.88 7.98 8.28
C CYS A 40 0.10 6.80 8.87
N VAL A 41 -1.01 6.41 8.24
CA VAL A 41 -1.89 5.32 8.71
C VAL A 41 -1.21 3.93 8.75
N ILE A 42 -0.13 3.72 7.98
CA ILE A 42 0.55 2.40 7.89
C ILE A 42 1.74 2.28 8.84
N CYS A 43 2.49 3.36 9.05
CA CYS A 43 3.75 3.31 9.80
C CYS A 43 3.82 4.29 10.97
N ASP A 44 2.75 5.04 11.23
CA ASP A 44 2.61 6.04 12.29
C ASP A 44 3.65 7.18 12.30
N LYS A 45 4.45 7.29 11.23
CA LYS A 45 5.45 8.36 11.10
C LYS A 45 4.79 9.68 10.70
N LYS A 46 5.26 10.77 11.31
CA LYS A 46 4.87 12.14 10.93
C LYS A 46 5.46 12.51 9.57
N PHE A 47 4.63 12.96 8.64
CA PHE A 47 5.04 13.39 7.31
C PHE A 47 4.37 14.71 6.89
N GLU A 48 4.98 15.39 5.93
CA GLU A 48 4.42 16.60 5.31
C GLU A 48 3.66 16.18 4.04
N PRO A 49 2.33 16.32 4.00
CA PRO A 49 1.55 15.89 2.85
C PRO A 49 1.71 16.86 1.68
N ARG A 50 1.65 16.34 0.45
CA ARG A 50 1.64 17.14 -0.78
C ARG A 50 0.24 17.66 -1.10
N GLU A 51 -0.78 16.90 -0.73
CA GLU A 51 -2.19 17.19 -0.96
C GLU A 51 -2.99 17.01 0.34
N MET A 52 -4.09 17.73 0.48
CA MET A 52 -4.95 17.62 1.67
C MET A 52 -5.58 16.23 1.83
N SER A 53 -5.74 15.49 0.75
CA SER A 53 -6.26 14.11 0.71
C SER A 53 -5.23 13.05 1.14
N GLN A 54 -3.93 13.38 1.15
CA GLN A 54 -2.89 12.39 1.39
C GLN A 54 -2.90 11.89 2.84
N VAL A 55 -3.00 10.57 3.02
CA VAL A 55 -3.03 9.86 4.31
C VAL A 55 -1.79 8.99 4.56
N TYR A 56 -1.02 8.68 3.51
CA TYR A 56 0.19 7.86 3.58
C TYR A 56 1.44 8.70 3.37
N CYS A 57 2.51 8.40 4.13
CA CYS A 57 3.81 9.00 3.86
C CYS A 57 4.33 8.57 2.48
N LYS A 58 5.28 9.30 1.91
CA LYS A 58 5.84 9.04 0.58
C LYS A 58 6.32 7.59 0.38
N GLN A 59 6.94 7.00 1.41
CA GLN A 59 7.43 5.63 1.37
C GLN A 59 6.28 4.62 1.33
N CYS A 60 5.30 4.74 2.22
CA CYS A 60 4.13 3.87 2.23
C CYS A 60 3.30 4.02 0.96
N ASN A 61 3.12 5.25 0.46
CA ASN A 61 2.41 5.49 -0.79
C ASN A 61 3.09 4.79 -1.97
N PHE A 62 4.42 4.87 -2.05
CA PHE A 62 5.21 4.15 -3.05
C PHE A 62 5.00 2.63 -2.99
N TYR A 63 4.99 2.03 -1.78
CA TYR A 63 4.74 0.59 -1.64
C TYR A 63 3.31 0.22 -2.04
N ILE A 64 2.31 1.04 -1.68
CA ILE A 64 0.93 0.81 -2.10
C ILE A 64 0.85 0.84 -3.62
N GLU A 65 1.38 1.87 -4.28
CA GLU A 65 1.37 1.98 -5.74
C GLU A 65 2.11 0.82 -6.43
N ARG A 66 3.26 0.42 -5.88
CA ARG A 66 4.05 -0.70 -6.40
C ARG A 66 3.34 -2.04 -6.28
N HIS A 67 2.60 -2.27 -5.20
CA HIS A 67 1.88 -3.53 -4.95
C HIS A 67 0.42 -3.51 -5.40
N ALA A 68 -0.18 -2.36 -5.67
CA ALA A 68 -1.55 -2.23 -6.18
C ALA A 68 -1.72 -2.91 -7.55
N VAL A 69 -0.65 -3.00 -8.34
CA VAL A 69 -0.64 -3.62 -9.67
C VAL A 69 -0.41 -5.14 -9.61
N VAL A 70 -0.19 -5.73 -8.43
CA VAL A 70 -0.18 -7.19 -8.29
C VAL A 70 -1.61 -7.70 -8.45
N LYS A 71 -2.05 -7.82 -9.70
CA LYS A 71 -3.26 -8.54 -10.06
C LYS A 71 -3.03 -9.97 -9.59
N PRO A 72 -3.86 -10.54 -8.70
CA PRO A 72 -3.75 -11.95 -8.38
C PRO A 72 -3.79 -12.72 -9.70
N PRO A 73 -3.01 -13.81 -9.84
CA PRO A 73 -3.07 -14.65 -11.03
C PRO A 73 -4.53 -14.92 -11.35
N PRO A 74 -4.97 -14.77 -12.61
CA PRO A 74 -6.31 -15.19 -12.96
C PRO A 74 -6.44 -16.64 -12.50
N LEU A 75 -7.40 -16.92 -11.62
CA LEU A 75 -7.76 -18.29 -11.30
C LEU A 75 -8.13 -18.90 -12.64
N GLY A 76 -7.22 -19.69 -13.21
CA GLY A 76 -7.45 -20.50 -14.40
C GLY A 76 -8.42 -21.61 -14.03
N VAL A 77 -9.64 -21.24 -13.62
CA VAL A 77 -10.77 -22.15 -13.64
C VAL A 77 -11.04 -22.33 -15.13
N GLN A 78 -10.62 -23.48 -15.65
CA GLN A 78 -11.14 -24.00 -16.89
C GLN A 78 -12.65 -24.25 -16.69
N ILE A 79 -13.45 -23.19 -16.69
CA ILE A 79 -14.89 -23.24 -16.93
C ILE A 79 -15.01 -23.42 -18.45
N GLY A 80 -14.65 -24.63 -18.89
CA GLY A 80 -14.32 -24.91 -20.29
C GLY A 80 -14.09 -26.39 -20.56
N LYS A 81 -14.78 -27.26 -19.82
CA LYS A 81 -15.10 -28.62 -20.25
C LYS A 81 -16.39 -28.99 -19.52
N PRO A 82 -17.47 -29.41 -20.19
CA PRO A 82 -18.48 -30.20 -19.52
C PRO A 82 -17.79 -31.52 -19.20
N ALA A 83 -17.06 -31.57 -18.08
CA ALA A 83 -16.69 -32.83 -17.47
C ALA A 83 -18.03 -33.47 -17.07
N GLU A 84 -18.31 -34.60 -17.69
CA GLU A 84 -19.47 -35.47 -17.49
C GLU A 84 -20.15 -35.23 -16.14
N MET A 85 -21.43 -34.85 -16.20
CA MET A 85 -22.38 -34.93 -15.09
C MET A 85 -22.45 -36.39 -14.63
N THR A 86 -21.46 -36.81 -13.86
CA THR A 86 -21.50 -38.02 -13.05
C THR A 86 -22.00 -37.56 -11.70
N SER A 87 -23.29 -37.80 -11.47
CA SER A 87 -23.99 -37.65 -10.21
C SER A 87 -23.18 -38.23 -9.03
N GLY A 88 -22.57 -37.33 -8.23
CA GLY A 88 -22.01 -37.63 -6.92
C GLY A 88 -22.79 -36.85 -5.84
N PRO A 89 -23.09 -37.45 -4.68
CA PRO A 89 -24.15 -37.00 -3.78
C PRO A 89 -23.77 -35.70 -3.04
N GLY A 90 -24.79 -34.88 -2.76
CA GLY A 90 -24.68 -33.48 -2.35
C GLY A 90 -23.84 -33.21 -1.11
N THR A 91 -22.97 -32.20 -1.23
CA THR A 91 -22.18 -31.64 -0.12
C THR A 91 -22.94 -30.48 0.53
N GLU A 92 -24.14 -30.76 1.04
CA GLU A 92 -24.87 -29.86 1.94
C GLU A 92 -24.59 -30.34 3.37
N GLY A 93 -23.73 -29.63 4.11
CA GLY A 93 -23.61 -29.82 5.56
C GLY A 93 -22.22 -29.89 6.18
N SER A 94 -21.13 -29.75 5.40
CA SER A 94 -19.79 -29.85 6.00
C SER A 94 -19.45 -28.61 6.84
N SER A 95 -19.11 -28.84 8.10
CA SER A 95 -18.82 -27.77 9.06
C SER A 95 -17.52 -27.04 8.72
N ILE A 96 -17.37 -25.79 9.17
CA ILE A 96 -16.17 -24.97 8.90
C ILE A 96 -14.87 -25.68 9.29
N THR A 97 -14.90 -26.53 10.31
CA THR A 97 -13.73 -27.30 10.79
C THR A 97 -13.37 -28.44 9.85
N GLU A 98 -14.33 -29.12 9.25
CA GLU A 98 -14.08 -30.17 8.25
C GLU A 98 -13.47 -29.56 6.99
N ARG A 99 -14.05 -28.46 6.50
CA ARG A 99 -13.51 -27.72 5.36
C ARG A 99 -12.10 -27.19 5.63
N TRP A 100 -11.81 -26.79 6.87
CA TRP A 100 -10.46 -26.39 7.26
C TRP A 100 -9.47 -27.56 7.28
N LYS A 101 -9.90 -28.75 7.74
CA LYS A 101 -9.07 -29.98 7.66
C LYS A 101 -8.75 -30.36 6.22
N GLU A 102 -9.73 -30.27 5.32
CA GLU A 102 -9.52 -30.52 3.89
C GLU A 102 -8.49 -29.55 3.28
N ILE A 103 -8.58 -28.26 3.63
CA ILE A 103 -7.62 -27.25 3.17
C ILE A 103 -6.22 -27.55 3.71
N LYS A 104 -6.08 -27.93 5.00
CA LYS A 104 -4.79 -28.32 5.57
C LYS A 104 -4.18 -29.52 4.84
N ALA A 105 -4.99 -30.55 4.60
CA ALA A 105 -4.55 -31.76 3.89
C ALA A 105 -4.11 -31.44 2.46
N ALA A 106 -4.87 -30.61 1.73
CA ALA A 106 -4.54 -30.23 0.36
C ALA A 106 -3.30 -29.32 0.26
N ALA A 107 -3.07 -28.48 1.27
CA ALA A 107 -1.94 -27.55 1.32
C ALA A 107 -0.65 -28.17 1.89
N GLY A 108 -0.69 -29.42 2.37
CA GLY A 108 0.47 -30.08 3.00
C GLY A 108 0.87 -29.43 4.34
N ILE A 109 -0.05 -28.76 5.01
CA ILE A 109 0.19 -28.12 6.31
C ILE A 109 0.07 -29.21 7.37
N VAL A 110 1.20 -29.68 7.87
CA VAL A 110 1.28 -30.55 9.05
C VAL A 110 1.32 -29.64 10.28
N ASP A 111 0.37 -29.77 11.21
CA ASP A 111 0.50 -29.13 12.51
C ASP A 111 1.50 -29.95 13.34
N ASP A 112 2.75 -29.49 13.41
CA ASP A 112 3.77 -30.07 14.31
C ASP A 112 3.52 -29.60 15.75
N PHE A 113 2.51 -30.17 16.43
CA PHE A 113 2.35 -30.04 17.89
C PHE A 113 1.71 -31.31 18.47
N ASP A 114 2.56 -32.18 19.04
CA ASP A 114 2.20 -33.19 20.06
C ASP A 114 1.97 -32.53 21.43
#